data_AF-A0ABD6EA03-F1
#
_entry.id   AF-A0ABD6EA03-F1
#
_cell.length_a   1.000
_cell.length_b   1.000
_cell.length_c   1.000
_cell.angle_alpha   90.00
_cell.angle_beta   90.00
_cell.angle_gamma   90.00
#
_symmetry.space_group_name_H-M   'P 1'
#
loop_
_entity.id
_entity.type
_entity.pdbx_description
1 polymer ?
#
loop_
_entity_poly.entity_id
_entity_poly.type
_entity_poly.pdbx_seq_one_letter_code
_entity_poly.pdbx_strand_id
1 'polypeptide(L)'
;MLGAGETCLNHVFIPVDVLLSLPMFLRLYIAFRYLILHSAKFQDPGTKAMAGFNQVTVDFPFVVRSQLNERPLFIVTVSTAVLWLIMAWMLTQCERYCHPDDRSSYRHIGDFIWFEVVTFFSIGYGDVQVKTYCGRALAILTGIIGTMMSSLLIALVGRMMQLSLSERRVNQVIAESQLTTRYKNSAARVLQNTWRVIKQKRLVGAAEDNSSRPSLMRLRLGQRNFLRAITQ
;
A
#
# COMPACT_ATOMS: atom_id res chain seq x y z
N MET A 1 42.40 1.29 -22.52
CA MET A 1 41.64 1.52 -23.75
C MET A 1 40.52 2.48 -23.42
N LEU A 2 40.75 3.77 -23.70
CA LEU A 2 39.79 4.84 -23.52
C LEU A 2 38.68 4.65 -24.57
N GLY A 3 37.53 4.14 -24.13
CA GLY A 3 36.33 4.07 -24.96
C GLY A 3 35.76 5.47 -25.12
N ALA A 4 35.76 5.95 -26.36
CA ALA A 4 35.22 7.21 -26.84
C ALA A 4 34.00 7.69 -26.04
N GLY A 5 34.22 8.73 -25.22
CA GLY A 5 33.14 9.59 -24.80
C GLY A 5 32.68 10.38 -26.02
N GLU A 6 31.67 9.87 -26.73
CA GLU A 6 30.85 10.69 -27.63
C GLU A 6 30.15 11.75 -26.78
N THR A 7 30.84 12.86 -26.60
CA THR A 7 30.30 14.07 -26.00
C THR A 7 29.24 14.61 -26.95
N CYS A 8 27.96 14.27 -26.74
CA CYS A 8 26.89 15.12 -27.23
C CYS A 8 27.18 16.54 -26.72
N LEU A 9 27.51 17.44 -27.64
CA LEU A 9 27.87 18.81 -27.33
C LEU A 9 26.86 19.37 -26.31
N ASN A 10 27.36 19.99 -25.24
CA ASN A 10 26.57 20.62 -24.17
C ASN A 10 25.62 21.74 -24.65
N HIS A 11 25.42 21.89 -25.95
CA HIS A 11 24.60 22.90 -26.59
C HIS A 11 23.84 22.35 -27.82
N VAL A 12 23.28 21.13 -27.73
CA VAL A 12 22.28 20.71 -28.71
C VAL A 12 21.07 21.63 -28.56
N PHE A 13 20.86 22.53 -29.53
CA PHE A 13 19.65 23.33 -29.62
C PHE A 13 18.48 22.38 -29.86
N ILE A 14 17.74 22.09 -28.79
CA ILE A 14 16.49 21.36 -28.88
C ILE A 14 15.54 22.27 -29.68
N PRO A 15 15.00 21.83 -30.82
CA PRO A 15 14.10 22.65 -31.61
C PRO A 15 12.89 23.05 -30.77
N VAL A 16 12.48 24.31 -30.93
CA VAL A 16 11.39 24.93 -30.16
C VAL A 16 10.09 24.14 -30.34
N ASP A 17 9.95 23.38 -31.43
CA ASP A 17 8.85 22.46 -31.70
C ASP A 17 8.72 21.33 -30.67
N VAL A 18 9.85 20.80 -30.17
CA VAL A 18 9.86 19.76 -29.11
C VAL A 18 9.45 20.39 -27.78
N LEU A 19 9.92 21.61 -27.50
CA LEU A 19 9.50 22.38 -26.33
C LEU A 19 8.01 22.78 -26.40
N LEU A 20 7.49 23.08 -27.59
CA LEU A 20 6.07 23.32 -27.84
C LEU A 20 5.22 22.05 -27.86
N SER A 21 5.82 20.87 -28.04
CA SER A 21 5.11 19.60 -27.93
C SER A 21 4.80 19.21 -26.47
N LEU A 22 5.62 19.64 -25.50
CA LEU A 22 5.36 19.48 -24.05
C LEU A 22 3.96 19.95 -23.61
N PRO A 23 3.51 21.19 -23.92
CA PRO A 23 2.17 21.65 -23.57
C PRO A 23 1.04 20.97 -24.38
N MET A 24 1.33 20.25 -25.47
CA MET A 24 0.29 19.40 -26.10
C MET A 24 -0.06 18.20 -25.22
N PHE A 25 0.88 17.65 -24.45
CA PHE A 25 0.59 16.56 -23.50
C PHE A 25 -0.15 17.04 -22.24
N LEU A 26 -0.11 18.34 -21.92
CA LEU A 26 -1.04 18.95 -20.96
C LEU A 26 -2.51 18.79 -21.41
N ARG A 27 -2.78 18.68 -22.72
CA ARG A 27 -4.14 18.38 -23.22
C ARG A 27 -4.57 16.95 -22.93
N LEU A 28 -3.65 16.04 -22.65
CA LEU A 28 -3.95 14.67 -22.25
C LEU A 28 -4.58 14.63 -20.84
N TYR A 29 -4.25 15.60 -19.98
CA TYR A 29 -5.01 15.87 -18.75
C TYR A 29 -6.47 16.24 -19.06
N ILE A 30 -6.72 17.02 -20.12
CA ILE A 30 -8.08 17.38 -20.56
C ILE A 30 -8.82 16.17 -21.14
N ALA A 31 -8.14 15.25 -21.82
CA ALA A 31 -8.73 13.99 -22.29
C ALA A 31 -9.07 13.04 -21.14
N PHE A 32 -8.19 12.91 -20.14
CA PHE A 32 -8.45 12.14 -18.92
C PHE A 32 -9.61 12.75 -18.10
N ARG A 33 -9.61 14.09 -17.99
CA ARG A 33 -10.69 14.90 -17.43
C ARG A 33 -12.03 14.61 -18.14
N TYR A 34 -12.02 14.58 -19.47
CA TYR A 34 -13.19 14.28 -20.30
C TYR A 34 -13.66 12.83 -20.14
N LEU A 35 -12.75 11.86 -20.18
CA LEU A 35 -13.07 10.43 -20.05
C LEU A 35 -13.66 10.09 -18.68
N ILE A 36 -13.14 10.72 -17.62
CA ILE A 36 -13.66 10.58 -16.26
C ILE A 36 -15.02 11.26 -16.11
N LEU A 37 -15.19 12.49 -16.64
CA LEU A 37 -16.45 13.24 -16.56
C LEU A 37 -17.57 12.60 -17.40
N HIS A 38 -17.21 11.94 -18.51
CA HIS A 38 -18.15 11.26 -19.40
C HIS A 38 -18.43 9.80 -18.98
N SER A 39 -17.84 9.32 -17.87
CA SER A 39 -18.24 8.03 -17.31
C SER A 39 -19.73 8.06 -16.94
N ALA A 40 -20.48 7.07 -17.45
CA ALA A 40 -21.95 7.04 -17.42
C ALA A 40 -22.57 7.33 -16.04
N LYS A 41 -21.85 7.03 -14.94
CA LYS A 41 -22.28 7.26 -13.54
C LYS A 41 -22.55 8.73 -13.18
N PHE A 42 -21.96 9.71 -13.86
CA PHE A 42 -22.17 11.14 -13.56
C PHE A 42 -23.08 11.87 -14.55
N GLN A 43 -23.49 11.21 -15.63
CA GLN A 43 -24.48 11.74 -16.57
C GLN A 43 -25.92 11.39 -16.20
N ASP A 44 -26.13 10.46 -15.27
CA ASP A 44 -27.47 10.10 -14.82
C ASP A 44 -28.21 11.33 -14.23
N PRO A 45 -29.41 11.66 -14.75
CA PRO A 45 -30.21 12.79 -14.29
C PRO A 45 -30.50 12.72 -12.78
N GLY A 46 -30.65 11.50 -12.24
CA GLY A 46 -30.86 11.27 -10.81
C GLY A 46 -29.68 11.69 -9.94
N THR A 47 -28.44 11.42 -10.37
CA THR A 47 -27.22 11.84 -9.65
C THR A 47 -27.06 13.35 -9.66
N LYS A 48 -27.39 14.03 -10.78
CA LYS A 48 -27.37 15.49 -10.88
C LYS A 48 -28.45 16.16 -10.03
N ALA A 49 -29.65 15.57 -9.96
CA ALA A 49 -30.71 16.04 -9.08
C ALA A 49 -30.30 15.90 -7.60
N MET A 50 -29.76 14.73 -7.20
CA MET A 50 -29.29 14.51 -5.82
C MET A 50 -28.11 15.43 -5.43
N ALA A 51 -27.19 15.72 -6.35
CA ALA A 51 -26.11 16.68 -6.12
C ALA A 51 -26.63 18.12 -5.94
N GLY A 52 -27.67 18.50 -6.71
CA GLY A 52 -28.34 19.80 -6.57
C GLY A 52 -29.08 19.98 -5.23
N PHE A 53 -29.71 18.91 -4.71
CA PHE A 53 -30.37 18.95 -3.40
C PHE A 53 -29.40 19.05 -2.23
N ASN A 54 -28.16 18.56 -2.37
CA ASN A 54 -27.12 18.59 -1.33
C ASN A 54 -26.12 19.75 -1.46
N GLN A 55 -26.32 20.68 -2.41
CA GLN A 55 -25.39 21.78 -2.71
C GLN A 55 -23.93 21.35 -2.91
N VAL A 56 -23.69 20.12 -3.40
CA VAL A 56 -22.35 19.67 -3.76
C VAL A 56 -22.16 19.95 -5.24
N THR A 57 -21.35 20.95 -5.57
CA THR A 57 -20.92 21.19 -6.94
C THR A 57 -20.14 19.96 -7.44
N VAL A 58 -20.53 19.42 -8.58
CA VAL A 58 -19.86 18.25 -9.18
C VAL A 58 -18.54 18.74 -9.80
N ASP A 59 -17.54 18.94 -8.95
CA ASP A 59 -16.23 19.44 -9.33
C ASP A 59 -15.25 18.30 -9.62
N PHE A 60 -14.21 18.58 -10.39
CA PHE A 60 -13.17 17.61 -10.77
C PHE A 60 -12.51 16.86 -9.58
N PRO A 61 -12.17 17.52 -8.46
CA PRO A 61 -11.65 16.83 -7.29
C PRO A 61 -12.66 15.87 -6.68
N PHE A 62 -13.96 16.19 -6.72
CA PHE A 62 -15.01 15.33 -6.20
C PHE A 62 -15.17 14.07 -7.06
N VAL A 63 -15.16 14.23 -8.38
CA VAL A 63 -15.26 13.11 -9.34
C VAL A 63 -14.04 12.18 -9.21
N VAL A 64 -12.84 12.73 -9.10
CA VAL A 64 -11.61 11.93 -8.88
C VAL A 64 -11.65 11.20 -7.53
N ARG A 65 -12.07 11.87 -6.46
CA ARG A 65 -12.24 11.24 -5.13
C ARG A 65 -13.29 10.12 -5.15
N SER A 66 -14.38 10.31 -5.89
CA SER A 66 -15.47 9.35 -6.02
C SER A 66 -15.02 8.11 -6.81
N GLN A 67 -14.34 8.28 -7.94
CA GLN A 67 -13.83 7.18 -8.75
C GLN A 67 -12.70 6.40 -8.04
N LEU A 68 -11.81 7.11 -7.33
CA LEU A 68 -10.82 6.48 -6.43
C LEU A 68 -11.47 5.70 -5.27
N ASN A 69 -12.74 5.90 -4.95
CA ASN A 69 -13.41 5.14 -3.90
C ASN A 69 -13.96 3.79 -4.40
N GLU A 70 -14.34 3.70 -5.68
CA GLU A 70 -14.92 2.46 -6.23
C GLU A 70 -13.86 1.44 -6.66
N ARG A 71 -12.84 1.87 -7.43
CA ARG A 71 -11.76 1.00 -7.92
C ARG A 71 -10.40 1.74 -7.94
N PRO A 72 -9.85 2.11 -6.77
CA PRO A 72 -8.65 2.96 -6.68
C PRO A 72 -7.44 2.37 -7.40
N LEU A 73 -7.17 1.08 -7.20
CA LEU A 73 -5.96 0.43 -7.72
C LEU A 73 -5.96 0.36 -9.24
N PHE A 74 -7.11 0.05 -9.86
CA PHE A 74 -7.23 -0.02 -11.31
C PHE A 74 -6.99 1.35 -11.96
N ILE A 75 -7.58 2.41 -11.39
CA ILE A 75 -7.42 3.77 -11.92
C ILE A 75 -5.96 4.22 -11.82
N VAL A 76 -5.33 4.03 -10.65
CA VAL A 76 -3.94 4.42 -10.41
C VAL A 76 -2.96 3.66 -11.30
N THR A 77 -3.19 2.36 -11.52
CA THR A 77 -2.33 1.54 -12.39
C THR A 77 -2.45 1.97 -13.85
N VAL A 78 -3.67 2.14 -14.36
CA VAL A 78 -3.88 2.60 -15.75
C VAL A 78 -3.31 3.99 -15.96
N SER A 79 -3.53 4.94 -15.03
CA SER A 79 -2.97 6.29 -15.14
C SER A 79 -1.45 6.27 -15.14
N THR A 80 -0.82 5.41 -14.33
CA THR A 80 0.64 5.29 -14.26
C THR A 80 1.21 4.71 -15.55
N ALA A 81 0.57 3.68 -16.13
CA ALA A 81 1.00 3.10 -17.41
C ALA A 81 0.92 4.12 -18.55
N VAL A 82 -0.14 4.93 -18.60
CA VAL A 82 -0.27 6.01 -19.59
C VAL A 82 0.81 7.07 -19.39
N LEU A 83 1.11 7.45 -18.14
CA LEU A 83 2.19 8.39 -17.83
C LEU A 83 3.55 7.85 -18.29
N TRP A 84 3.85 6.57 -18.09
CA TRP A 84 5.09 5.96 -18.58
C TRP A 84 5.22 6.02 -20.11
N LEU A 85 4.14 5.72 -20.84
CA LEU A 85 4.15 5.80 -22.31
C LEU A 85 4.39 7.23 -22.81
N ILE A 86 3.78 8.22 -22.14
CA ILE A 86 3.97 9.64 -22.48
C ILE A 86 5.41 10.06 -22.16
N MET A 87 5.91 9.79 -20.96
CA MET A 87 7.26 10.19 -20.55
C MET A 87 8.34 9.52 -21.41
N ALA A 88 8.18 8.23 -21.72
CA ALA A 88 9.09 7.53 -22.62
C ALA A 88 9.08 8.12 -24.04
N TRP A 89 7.91 8.51 -24.55
CA TRP A 89 7.82 9.22 -25.83
C TRP A 89 8.55 10.56 -25.78
N MET A 90 8.40 11.32 -24.68
CA MET A 90 9.07 12.62 -24.49
C MET A 90 10.59 12.48 -24.40
N LEU A 91 11.08 11.48 -23.65
CA LEU A 91 12.50 11.15 -23.61
C LEU A 91 13.04 10.79 -24.99
N THR A 92 12.28 10.00 -25.75
CA THR A 92 12.63 9.65 -27.13
C THR A 92 12.79 10.90 -27.99
N GLN A 93 11.89 11.90 -27.88
CA GLN A 93 12.02 13.15 -28.63
C GLN A 93 13.22 13.99 -28.18
N CYS A 94 13.52 14.04 -26.88
CA CYS A 94 14.64 14.82 -26.37
C CYS A 94 16.01 14.21 -26.71
N GLU A 95 16.14 12.88 -26.70
CA GLU A 95 17.39 12.19 -27.01
C GLU A 95 17.60 11.91 -28.52
N ARG A 96 16.54 12.03 -29.35
CA ARG A 96 16.60 11.82 -30.82
C ARG A 96 17.67 12.65 -31.52
N TYR A 97 17.99 13.82 -31.01
CA TYR A 97 18.95 14.76 -31.61
C TYR A 97 20.41 14.52 -31.18
N CYS A 98 20.64 13.65 -30.20
CA CYS A 98 21.98 13.31 -29.71
C CYS A 98 22.62 12.16 -30.54
N HIS A 99 21.81 11.36 -31.24
CA HIS A 99 22.30 10.26 -32.09
C HIS A 99 21.69 10.32 -33.52
N PRO A 100 22.22 11.19 -34.41
CA PRO A 100 21.68 11.36 -35.76
C PRO A 100 21.92 10.18 -36.71
N ASP A 101 22.93 9.34 -36.47
CA ASP A 101 23.34 8.24 -37.36
C ASP A 101 22.75 6.86 -37.01
N ASP A 102 22.02 6.74 -35.89
CA ASP A 102 21.52 5.44 -35.42
C ASP A 102 20.09 5.18 -35.90
N ARG A 103 19.98 4.43 -37.00
CA ARG A 103 18.75 4.21 -37.80
C ARG A 103 17.72 3.28 -37.13
N SER A 104 17.93 2.84 -35.88
CA SER A 104 17.01 1.96 -35.15
C SER A 104 16.06 2.71 -34.21
N SER A 105 15.18 3.55 -34.77
CA SER A 105 14.17 4.31 -33.99
C SER A 105 13.28 3.48 -33.05
N TYR A 106 13.14 2.17 -33.29
CA TYR A 106 12.34 1.26 -32.46
C TYR A 106 13.05 0.76 -31.19
N ARG A 107 14.40 0.71 -31.17
CA ARG A 107 15.15 0.33 -29.96
C ARG A 107 15.05 1.41 -28.89
N HIS A 108 15.10 2.67 -29.30
CA HIS A 108 15.11 3.80 -28.36
C HIS A 108 13.85 3.88 -27.48
N ILE A 109 12.65 3.63 -28.01
CA ILE A 109 11.44 3.76 -27.17
C ILE A 109 11.30 2.63 -26.13
N GLY A 110 11.70 1.40 -26.47
CA GLY A 110 11.72 0.29 -25.52
C GLY A 110 12.69 0.53 -24.37
N ASP A 111 13.88 1.04 -24.70
CA ASP A 111 14.92 1.39 -23.73
C ASP A 111 14.47 2.54 -22.82
N PHE A 112 13.76 3.54 -23.35
CA PHE A 112 13.21 4.64 -22.54
C PHE A 112 11.98 4.23 -21.72
N ILE A 113 11.14 3.29 -22.19
CA ILE A 113 10.09 2.70 -21.33
C ILE A 113 10.73 1.95 -20.17
N TRP A 114 11.76 1.15 -20.43
CA TRP A 114 12.52 0.47 -19.38
C TRP A 114 13.14 1.47 -18.39
N PHE A 115 13.80 2.52 -18.89
CA PHE A 115 14.36 3.59 -18.09
C PHE A 115 13.30 4.27 -17.20
N GLU A 116 12.12 4.59 -17.74
CA GLU A 116 11.01 5.20 -17.00
C GLU A 116 10.52 4.30 -15.86
N VAL A 117 10.32 3.00 -16.12
CA VAL A 117 9.89 2.04 -15.09
C VAL A 117 10.93 1.94 -13.97
N VAL A 118 12.20 1.77 -14.32
CA VAL A 118 13.31 1.64 -13.37
C VAL A 118 13.50 2.91 -12.54
N THR A 119 13.35 4.09 -13.16
CA THR A 119 13.45 5.39 -12.50
C THR A 119 12.24 5.67 -11.61
N PHE A 120 11.04 5.31 -12.05
CA PHE A 120 9.80 5.48 -11.29
C PHE A 120 9.80 4.70 -9.97
N PHE A 121 10.33 3.47 -9.99
CA PHE A 121 10.53 2.66 -8.79
C PHE A 121 11.78 3.04 -7.98
N SER A 122 12.49 4.09 -8.37
CA SER A 122 13.73 4.55 -7.73
C SER A 122 14.80 3.44 -7.66
N ILE A 123 14.85 2.54 -8.64
CA ILE A 123 15.84 1.45 -8.71
C ILE A 123 17.15 1.97 -9.33
N GLY A 124 17.06 2.57 -10.51
CA GLY A 124 18.18 3.23 -11.20
C GLY A 124 19.37 2.33 -11.55
N TYR A 125 19.17 1.28 -12.35
CA TYR A 125 20.26 0.37 -12.76
C TYR A 125 21.42 1.05 -13.51
N GLY A 126 21.14 2.11 -14.27
CA GLY A 126 22.16 2.90 -14.98
C GLY A 126 22.66 2.30 -16.30
N ASP A 127 21.99 1.25 -16.79
CA ASP A 127 22.22 0.62 -18.09
C ASP A 127 21.76 1.49 -19.27
N VAL A 128 20.66 2.22 -19.11
CA VAL A 128 20.19 3.26 -20.02
C VAL A 128 20.32 4.62 -19.35
N GLN A 129 20.91 5.61 -20.04
CA GLN A 129 21.15 6.94 -19.49
C GLN A 129 20.75 8.05 -20.47
N VAL A 130 20.15 9.11 -19.93
CA VAL A 130 19.80 10.34 -20.66
C VAL A 130 21.00 11.30 -20.68
N LYS A 131 21.41 11.72 -21.88
CA LYS A 131 22.56 12.60 -22.06
C LYS A 131 22.15 14.07 -22.15
N THR A 132 20.94 14.35 -22.64
CA THR A 132 20.44 15.71 -22.86
C THR A 132 19.93 16.39 -21.59
N TYR A 133 20.00 17.73 -21.54
CA TYR A 133 19.44 18.53 -20.43
C TYR A 133 17.93 18.37 -20.30
N CYS A 134 17.19 18.28 -21.42
CA CYS A 134 15.76 17.97 -21.40
C CYS A 134 15.49 16.60 -20.79
N GLY A 135 16.21 15.56 -21.24
CA GLY A 135 16.05 14.20 -20.72
C GLY A 135 16.32 14.13 -19.22
N ARG A 136 17.34 14.84 -18.73
CA ARG A 136 17.64 14.96 -17.29
C ARG A 136 16.51 15.64 -16.51
N ALA A 137 15.91 16.70 -17.04
CA ALA A 137 14.76 17.35 -16.41
C ALA A 137 13.56 16.41 -16.33
N LEU A 138 13.27 15.65 -17.39
CA LEU A 138 12.21 14.65 -17.41
C LEU A 138 12.46 13.51 -16.41
N ALA A 139 13.70 13.01 -16.31
CA ALA A 139 14.06 11.98 -15.34
C ALA A 139 13.84 12.42 -13.88
N ILE A 140 14.18 13.69 -13.56
CA ILE A 140 13.91 14.27 -12.23
C ILE A 140 12.40 14.34 -11.97
N LEU A 141 11.62 14.78 -12.96
CA LEU A 141 10.16 14.84 -12.85
C LEU A 141 9.55 13.44 -12.64
N THR A 142 10.00 12.43 -13.38
CA THR A 142 9.58 11.04 -13.18
C THR A 142 9.87 10.56 -11.76
N GLY A 143 11.04 10.87 -11.21
CA GLY A 143 11.37 10.54 -9.82
C GLY A 143 10.43 11.19 -8.80
N ILE A 144 10.14 12.49 -8.95
CA ILE A 144 9.19 13.20 -8.07
C ILE A 144 7.80 12.57 -8.17
N ILE A 145 7.31 12.33 -9.38
CA ILE A 145 5.99 11.72 -9.61
C ILE A 145 5.95 10.29 -9.03
N GLY A 146 7.01 9.50 -9.21
CA GLY A 146 7.12 8.14 -8.68
C GLY A 146 7.03 8.09 -7.16
N THR A 147 7.70 9.01 -6.46
CA THR A 147 7.60 9.11 -5.00
C THR A 147 6.20 9.52 -4.52
N MET A 148 5.57 10.50 -5.19
CA MET A 148 4.19 10.89 -4.91
C MET A 148 3.21 9.74 -5.11
N MET A 149 3.35 9.00 -6.21
CA MET A 149 2.49 7.84 -6.52
C MET A 149 2.72 6.67 -5.56
N SER A 150 3.96 6.44 -5.13
CA SER A 150 4.29 5.44 -4.11
C SER A 150 3.59 5.75 -2.79
N SER A 151 3.58 7.03 -2.37
CA SER A 151 2.88 7.45 -1.16
C SER A 151 1.36 7.23 -1.25
N LEU A 152 0.77 7.51 -2.41
CA LEU A 152 -0.64 7.29 -2.68
C LEU A 152 -0.98 5.80 -2.65
N LEU A 153 -0.15 4.95 -3.27
CA LEU A 153 -0.34 3.51 -3.29
C LEU A 153 -0.33 2.92 -1.87
N ILE A 154 0.60 3.35 -1.01
CA ILE A 154 0.63 2.94 0.41
C ILE A 154 -0.67 3.34 1.12
N ALA A 155 -1.15 4.57 0.90
CA ALA A 155 -2.42 5.02 1.50
C ALA A 155 -3.62 4.20 1.01
N LEU A 156 -3.66 3.84 -0.27
CA LEU A 156 -4.73 3.03 -0.86
C LEU A 156 -4.71 1.59 -0.37
N VAL A 157 -3.54 0.96 -0.30
CA VAL A 157 -3.36 -0.36 0.28
C VAL A 157 -3.78 -0.34 1.75
N GLY A 158 -3.38 0.68 2.50
CA GLY A 158 -3.80 0.86 3.89
C GLY A 158 -5.32 0.92 4.05
N ARG A 159 -6.04 1.62 3.15
CA ARG A 159 -7.51 1.65 3.14
C ARG A 159 -8.12 0.30 2.79
N MET A 160 -7.57 -0.42 1.81
CA MET A 160 -8.04 -1.76 1.42
C MET A 160 -7.82 -2.80 2.52
N MET A 161 -6.79 -2.63 3.34
CA MET A 161 -6.53 -3.47 4.52
C MET A 161 -7.44 -3.14 5.71
N GLN A 162 -8.19 -2.03 5.68
CA GLN A 162 -9.13 -1.75 6.75
C GLN A 162 -10.32 -2.70 6.64
N LEU A 163 -10.51 -3.49 7.70
CA LEU A 163 -11.68 -4.35 7.81
C LEU A 163 -12.96 -3.52 7.73
N SER A 164 -13.93 -4.04 6.98
CA SER A 164 -15.29 -3.52 6.93
C SER A 164 -15.94 -3.59 8.32
N LEU A 165 -16.97 -2.77 8.55
CA LEU A 165 -17.70 -2.77 9.84
C LEU A 165 -18.29 -4.16 10.17
N SER A 166 -18.76 -4.88 9.16
CA SER A 166 -19.27 -6.25 9.30
C SER A 166 -18.18 -7.23 9.73
N GLU A 167 -17.01 -7.19 9.11
CA GLU A 167 -15.88 -8.05 9.49
C GLU A 167 -15.35 -7.72 10.89
N ARG A 168 -15.29 -6.43 11.25
CA ARG A 168 -14.92 -6.00 12.61
C ARG A 168 -15.88 -6.56 13.65
N ARG A 169 -17.19 -6.53 13.38
CA ARG A 169 -18.20 -7.10 14.28
C ARG A 169 -18.02 -8.61 14.44
N VAL A 170 -17.77 -9.33 13.34
CA VAL A 170 -17.51 -10.78 13.41
C VAL A 170 -16.26 -11.06 14.24
N ASN A 171 -15.17 -10.31 14.03
CA ASN A 171 -13.94 -10.46 14.82
C ASN A 171 -14.16 -10.19 16.31
N GLN A 172 -14.97 -9.19 16.64
CA GLN A 172 -15.34 -8.91 18.02
C GLN A 172 -16.08 -10.11 18.65
N VAL A 173 -17.07 -10.67 17.96
CA VAL A 173 -17.81 -11.85 18.44
C VAL A 173 -16.90 -13.05 18.62
N ILE A 174 -15.96 -13.28 17.71
CA ILE A 174 -14.95 -14.35 17.83
C ILE A 174 -14.09 -14.13 19.07
N ALA A 175 -13.63 -12.89 19.33
CA ALA A 175 -12.84 -12.56 20.50
C ALA A 175 -13.62 -12.79 21.81
N GLU A 176 -14.89 -12.39 21.87
CA GLU A 176 -15.79 -12.63 23.01
C GLU A 176 -16.03 -14.13 23.26
N SER A 177 -16.24 -14.91 22.20
CA SER A 177 -16.38 -16.38 22.29
C SER A 177 -15.11 -17.05 22.84
N GLN A 178 -13.93 -16.56 22.44
CA GLN A 178 -12.66 -17.08 22.97
C GLN A 178 -12.48 -16.72 24.46
N LEU A 179 -12.81 -15.48 24.85
CA LEU A 179 -12.73 -15.04 26.25
C LEU A 179 -13.65 -15.87 27.14
N THR A 180 -14.92 -16.08 26.74
CA THR A 180 -15.86 -16.89 27.52
C THR A 180 -15.37 -18.33 27.67
N THR A 181 -14.78 -18.92 26.63
CA THR A 181 -14.17 -20.26 26.68
C THR A 181 -12.98 -20.29 27.65
N ARG A 182 -12.12 -19.27 27.63
CA ARG A 182 -10.99 -19.14 28.58
C ARG A 182 -11.48 -18.99 30.01
N TYR A 183 -12.48 -18.15 30.27
CA TYR A 183 -13.07 -17.99 31.60
C TYR A 183 -13.61 -19.30 32.16
N LYS A 184 -14.35 -20.08 31.35
CA LYS A 184 -14.86 -21.41 31.76
C LYS A 184 -13.71 -22.36 32.09
N ASN A 185 -12.67 -22.40 31.26
CA ASN A 185 -11.51 -23.26 31.48
C ASN A 185 -10.72 -22.86 32.74
N SER A 186 -10.51 -21.57 32.98
CA SER A 186 -9.84 -21.07 34.19
C SER A 186 -10.67 -21.37 35.44
N ALA A 187 -11.99 -21.12 35.41
CA ALA A 187 -12.89 -21.46 36.51
C ALA A 187 -12.86 -22.97 36.83
N ALA A 188 -12.89 -23.83 35.81
CA ALA A 188 -12.76 -25.27 35.98
C ALA A 188 -11.42 -25.66 36.62
N ARG A 189 -10.30 -25.05 36.21
CA ARG A 189 -8.98 -25.28 36.82
C ARG A 189 -8.93 -24.88 38.29
N VAL A 190 -9.52 -23.74 38.63
CA VAL A 190 -9.62 -23.27 40.02
C VAL A 190 -10.41 -24.29 40.85
N LEU A 191 -11.60 -24.69 40.42
CA LEU A 191 -12.41 -25.69 41.14
C LEU A 191 -11.67 -27.03 41.30
N GLN A 192 -11.02 -27.52 40.25
CA GLN A 192 -10.23 -28.76 40.29
C GLN A 192 -9.08 -28.67 41.30
N ASN A 193 -8.36 -27.54 41.33
CA ASN A 193 -7.26 -27.33 42.26
C ASN A 193 -7.76 -27.13 43.70
N THR A 194 -8.86 -26.41 43.93
CA THR A 194 -9.49 -26.28 45.26
C THR A 194 -9.88 -27.66 45.79
N TRP A 195 -10.55 -28.47 44.97
CA TRP A 195 -10.96 -29.82 45.35
C TRP A 195 -9.75 -30.71 45.70
N ARG A 196 -8.69 -30.68 44.89
CA ARG A 196 -7.45 -31.42 45.17
C ARG A 196 -6.81 -31.00 46.50
N VAL A 197 -6.80 -29.71 46.82
CA VAL A 197 -6.28 -29.19 48.10
C VAL A 197 -7.14 -29.65 49.28
N ILE A 198 -8.47 -29.59 49.17
CA ILE A 198 -9.38 -30.07 50.23
C ILE A 198 -9.21 -31.59 50.44
N LYS A 199 -9.12 -32.37 49.36
CA LYS A 199 -8.89 -33.81 49.43
C LYS A 199 -7.56 -34.13 50.11
N GLN A 200 -6.48 -33.41 49.78
CA GLN A 200 -5.19 -33.56 50.46
C GLN A 200 -5.27 -33.18 51.93
N LYS A 201 -5.97 -32.09 52.30
CA LYS A 201 -6.18 -31.73 53.71
C LYS A 201 -6.90 -32.84 54.48
N ARG A 202 -7.97 -33.42 53.92
CA ARG A 202 -8.69 -34.55 54.55
C ARG A 202 -7.81 -35.79 54.72
N LEU A 203 -7.02 -36.15 53.69
CA LEU A 203 -6.11 -37.29 53.76
C LEU A 203 -4.98 -37.07 54.79
N VAL A 204 -4.45 -35.85 54.90
CA VAL A 204 -3.44 -35.51 55.91
C VAL A 204 -4.04 -35.50 57.31
N GLY A 205 -5.24 -34.94 57.52
CA GLY A 205 -5.92 -34.99 58.82
C GLY A 205 -6.27 -36.41 59.27
N ALA A 206 -6.54 -37.34 58.33
CA ALA A 206 -6.71 -38.76 58.63
C ALA A 206 -5.39 -39.51 58.87
N ALA A 207 -4.25 -39.00 58.37
CA ALA A 207 -2.93 -39.57 58.55
C ALA A 207 -2.13 -38.91 59.70
N GLU A 208 -2.63 -37.82 60.28
CA GLU A 208 -2.01 -37.14 61.43
C GLU A 208 -1.99 -37.98 62.71
N ASP A 209 -2.68 -39.12 62.69
CA ASP A 209 -2.55 -40.19 63.70
C ASP A 209 -1.24 -41.01 63.55
N ASN A 210 -0.47 -40.83 62.45
CA ASN A 210 0.83 -41.51 62.24
C ASN A 210 1.75 -40.76 61.22
N SER A 211 2.75 -39.99 61.71
CA SER A 211 3.93 -39.43 60.97
C SER A 211 3.78 -38.10 60.20
N SER A 212 4.43 -37.03 60.71
CA SER A 212 3.99 -35.62 60.55
C SER A 212 4.88 -34.65 59.71
N ARG A 213 5.86 -35.09 58.90
CA ARG A 213 6.73 -34.14 58.14
C ARG A 213 6.57 -34.07 56.61
N PRO A 214 6.33 -35.16 55.85
CA PRO A 214 6.26 -35.07 54.38
C PRO A 214 4.90 -34.57 53.84
N SER A 215 3.84 -34.64 54.64
CA SER A 215 2.47 -34.25 54.29
C SER A 215 2.28 -32.73 54.17
N LEU A 216 2.88 -31.97 55.09
CA LEU A 216 2.72 -30.52 55.18
C LEU A 216 3.42 -29.77 54.02
N MET A 217 4.51 -30.34 53.50
CA MET A 217 5.23 -29.79 52.34
C MET A 217 4.42 -29.94 51.03
N ARG A 218 3.72 -31.07 50.86
CA ARG A 218 2.81 -31.29 49.71
C ARG A 218 1.61 -30.34 49.73
N LEU A 219 1.10 -30.03 50.93
CA LEU A 219 -0.01 -29.08 51.11
C LEU A 219 0.37 -27.66 50.69
N ARG A 220 1.56 -27.17 51.10
CA ARG A 220 2.09 -25.86 50.71
C ARG A 220 2.31 -25.76 49.19
N LEU A 221 2.75 -26.84 48.55
CA LEU A 221 2.91 -26.90 47.09
C LEU A 221 1.56 -26.82 46.36
N GLY A 222 0.54 -27.52 46.86
CA GLY A 222 -0.83 -27.47 46.34
C GLY A 222 -1.44 -26.06 46.42
N GLN A 223 -1.24 -25.36 47.54
CA GLN A 223 -1.67 -23.97 47.69
C GLN A 223 -0.92 -23.01 46.77
N ARG A 224 0.40 -23.21 46.56
CA ARG A 224 1.19 -22.40 45.63
C ARG A 224 0.73 -22.57 44.17
N ASN A 225 0.41 -23.80 43.78
CA ASN A 225 -0.11 -24.10 42.45
C ASN A 225 -1.54 -23.55 42.25
N PHE A 226 -2.36 -23.55 43.31
CA PHE A 226 -3.69 -22.93 43.29
C PHE A 226 -3.62 -21.42 43.09
N LEU A 227 -2.77 -20.72 43.85
CA LEU A 227 -2.57 -19.28 43.70
C LEU A 227 -2.07 -18.91 42.31
N ARG A 228 -1.14 -19.69 41.74
CA ARG A 228 -0.68 -19.50 40.36
C ARG A 228 -1.78 -19.67 39.31
N ALA A 229 -2.74 -20.58 39.54
CA ALA A 229 -3.86 -20.80 38.62
C ALA A 229 -4.93 -19.70 38.66
N ILE A 230 -4.92 -18.82 39.67
CA ILE A 230 -5.81 -17.66 39.78
C ILE A 230 -5.20 -16.43 39.09
N THR A 231 -3.87 -16.31 39.10
CA THR A 231 -3.13 -15.17 38.54
C THR A 231 -2.79 -15.29 37.05
N GLN A 232 -3.21 -16.36 36.39
CA GLN A 232 -2.85 -16.70 35.00
C GLN A 232 -4.09 -16.78 34.11
#